data_AF-A0AAV1B5W6-F1
#
_entry.id   AF-A0AAV1B5W6-F1
#
_cell.length_a   1.000
_cell.length_b   1.000
_cell.length_c   1.000
_cell.angle_alpha   90.00
_cell.angle_beta   90.00
_cell.angle_gamma   90.00
#
_symmetry.space_group_name_H-M   'P 1'
#
loop_
_entity.id
_entity.type
_entity.pdbx_description
1 polymer ?
#
loop_
_entity_poly.entity_id
_entity_poly.type
_entity_poly.pdbx_seq_one_letter_code
_entity_poly.pdbx_strand_id
1 'polypeptide(L)'
;MMIRFKIKKQVVLIYYLWVLSIFRRNKQRCLLVYSKLNMANFEGRSVIWMYNRNQPIDISAVLSLNISGVLKIEFEYRKEIIIYSSPQPINNIVATMLDTRNFVLEQPHPNETKSVLWQSFDYPLDILVPTMKLGVNRKTGLISFII
;
A
#
# COMPACT_ATOMS: atom_id res chain seq x y z
N MET A 1 20.20 0.42 -2.58
CA MET A 1 20.25 -0.96 -3.11
C MET A 1 18.83 -1.50 -3.13
N MET A 2 18.20 -1.60 -4.31
CA MET A 2 16.77 -1.91 -4.49
C MET A 2 16.48 -3.39 -4.19
N ILE A 3 15.73 -3.70 -3.13
CA ILE A 3 15.31 -5.08 -2.82
C ILE A 3 14.03 -5.38 -3.60
N ARG A 4 14.09 -6.37 -4.51
CA ARG A 4 12.97 -6.89 -5.30
C ARG A 4 12.34 -8.06 -4.54
N PHE A 5 11.02 -8.07 -4.38
CA PHE A 5 10.30 -9.19 -3.74
C PHE A 5 9.55 -10.03 -4.77
N LYS A 6 9.62 -11.36 -4.62
CA LYS A 6 8.81 -12.35 -5.36
C LYS A 6 7.88 -13.03 -4.34
N ILE A 7 6.57 -13.00 -4.60
CA ILE A 7 5.54 -13.31 -3.59
C ILE A 7 5.31 -14.81 -3.48
N LYS A 8 5.55 -15.39 -2.30
CA LYS A 8 4.73 -16.44 -1.68
C LYS A 8 4.84 -16.32 -0.15
N LYS A 9 3.68 -16.05 0.48
CA LYS A 9 3.39 -15.96 1.92
C LYS A 9 4.13 -14.87 2.72
N GLN A 10 3.32 -14.01 3.34
CA GLN A 10 3.69 -12.89 4.23
C GLN A 10 4.60 -11.82 3.61
N VAL A 11 3.99 -10.69 3.27
CA VAL A 11 4.68 -9.46 2.91
C VAL A 11 5.22 -8.84 4.21
N VAL A 12 6.48 -9.12 4.52
CA VAL A 12 7.27 -8.35 5.48
C VAL A 12 8.29 -7.55 4.66
N LEU A 13 7.97 -6.30 4.37
CA LEU A 13 8.88 -5.37 3.70
C LEU A 13 9.90 -4.87 4.73
N ILE A 14 11.20 -5.07 4.47
CA ILE A 14 12.30 -4.66 5.35
C ILE A 14 13.09 -3.53 4.67
N TYR A 15 12.85 -2.31 5.12
CA TYR A 15 13.91 -1.35 5.45
C TYR A 15 13.74 -1.02 6.93
N TYR A 16 14.83 -0.75 7.65
CA TYR A 16 14.95 -0.92 9.11
C TYR A 16 13.87 -0.29 10.02
N LEU A 17 12.99 0.58 9.51
CA LEU A 17 12.04 1.36 10.31
C LEU A 17 10.57 1.32 9.89
N TRP A 18 10.17 0.93 8.67
CA TRP A 18 8.76 1.05 8.21
C TRP A 18 8.20 -0.28 7.73
N VAL A 19 6.94 -0.55 8.09
CA VAL A 19 6.27 -1.83 7.83
C VAL A 19 4.89 -1.57 7.23
N LEU A 20 4.60 -2.22 6.11
CA LEU A 20 3.24 -2.40 5.59
C LEU A 20 2.69 -3.73 6.14
N SER A 21 1.65 -3.69 6.98
CA SER A 21 1.02 -4.92 7.46
C SER A 21 -0.46 -4.73 7.78
N ILE A 22 -1.18 -5.86 7.84
CA ILE A 22 -2.54 -5.91 8.39
C ILE A 22 -2.41 -5.93 9.91
N PHE A 23 -3.00 -4.95 10.58
CA PHE A 23 -2.90 -4.77 12.03
C PHE A 23 -4.29 -4.67 12.66
N ARG A 24 -4.44 -5.14 13.91
CA ARG A 24 -5.70 -5.11 14.66
C ARG A 24 -5.77 -3.86 15.55
N ARG A 25 -6.72 -2.96 15.29
CA ARG A 25 -7.02 -1.75 16.08
C ARG A 25 -8.49 -1.76 16.52
N ASN A 26 -8.78 -1.62 17.81
CA ASN A 26 -10.15 -1.52 18.35
C ASN A 26 -11.14 -2.57 17.80
N LYS A 27 -10.76 -3.86 17.86
CA LYS A 27 -11.52 -5.02 17.31
C LYS A 27 -11.66 -5.09 15.78
N GLN A 28 -11.26 -4.08 15.02
CA GLN A 28 -11.20 -4.12 13.55
C GLN A 28 -9.76 -4.33 13.08
N ARG A 29 -9.55 -4.91 11.89
CA ARG A 29 -8.23 -4.90 11.24
C ARG A 29 -8.20 -3.91 10.10
N CYS A 30 -7.02 -3.32 9.89
CA CYS A 30 -6.75 -2.35 8.85
C CYS A 30 -5.39 -2.65 8.21
N LEU A 31 -5.23 -2.32 6.93
CA LEU A 31 -3.93 -2.39 6.25
C LEU A 31 -3.22 -1.05 6.50
N LEU A 32 -2.07 -1.09 7.16
CA LEU A 32 -1.37 0.09 7.67
C LEU A 32 0.06 0.14 7.19
N VAL A 33 0.59 1.36 7.04
CA VAL A 33 2.02 1.64 7.06
C VAL A 33 2.37 2.32 8.38
N TYR A 34 3.33 1.77 9.13
CA TYR A 34 3.75 2.30 10.44
C TYR A 34 5.23 2.08 10.72
N SER A 35 5.74 2.78 11.74
CA SER A 35 7.13 2.64 12.18
C SER A 35 7.33 1.41 13.09
N LYS A 36 8.30 0.55 12.75
CA LYS A 36 8.71 -0.63 13.54
C LYS A 36 9.20 -0.27 14.94
N LEU A 37 9.90 0.86 15.11
CA LEU A 37 10.46 1.27 16.40
C LEU A 37 9.40 1.61 17.45
N ASN A 38 8.21 2.01 17.01
CA ASN A 38 7.14 2.44 17.90
C ASN A 38 6.06 1.36 18.09
N MET A 39 6.36 0.11 17.74
CA MET A 39 5.40 -1.00 17.85
C MET A 39 4.91 -1.23 19.29
N ALA A 40 5.75 -0.94 20.29
CA ALA A 40 5.39 -1.08 21.71
C ALA A 40 4.36 -0.03 22.19
N ASN A 41 4.32 1.16 21.56
CA ASN A 41 3.46 2.28 21.93
C ASN A 41 2.47 2.59 20.80
N PHE A 42 1.66 1.60 20.42
CA PHE A 42 0.66 1.72 19.35
C PHE A 42 -0.54 2.60 19.75
N GLU A 43 -0.30 3.82 20.23
CA GLU A 43 -1.33 4.84 20.51
C GLU A 43 -1.79 5.57 19.24
N GLY A 44 -1.62 4.96 18.06
CA GLY A 44 -1.99 5.58 16.77
C GLY A 44 -1.03 6.67 16.26
N ARG A 45 -0.08 7.15 17.08
CA ARG A 45 0.89 8.20 16.70
C ARG A 45 1.93 7.79 15.65
N SER A 46 2.02 6.49 15.34
CA SER A 46 3.04 5.95 14.41
C SER A 46 2.46 5.37 13.13
N VAL A 47 1.15 5.46 12.95
CA VAL A 47 0.48 5.11 11.69
C VAL A 47 0.55 6.32 10.78
N ILE A 48 1.09 6.16 9.59
CA ILE A 48 1.26 7.25 8.62
C ILE A 48 0.37 7.09 7.39
N TRP A 49 -0.17 5.89 7.19
CA TRP A 49 -1.15 5.60 6.16
C TRP A 49 -1.97 4.39 6.57
N MET A 50 -3.25 4.40 6.18
CA MET A 50 -4.18 3.29 6.37
C MET A 50 -5.03 3.14 5.12
N TYR A 51 -5.22 1.90 4.68
CA TYR A 51 -6.18 1.61 3.61
C TYR A 51 -7.60 1.73 4.15
N ASN A 52 -8.44 2.49 3.45
CA ASN A 52 -9.90 2.63 3.63
C ASN A 52 -10.40 2.40 5.07
N ARG A 53 -10.41 3.47 5.88
CA ARG A 53 -10.83 3.44 7.29
C ARG A 53 -12.24 2.87 7.53
N ASN A 54 -13.11 2.96 6.53
CA ASN A 54 -14.52 2.56 6.64
C ASN A 54 -14.75 1.11 6.20
N GLN A 55 -13.71 0.39 5.80
CA GLN A 55 -13.80 -0.98 5.32
C GLN A 55 -12.99 -1.93 6.21
N PRO A 56 -13.63 -2.56 7.21
CA PRO A 56 -12.96 -3.47 8.13
C PRO A 56 -12.38 -4.69 7.41
N ILE A 57 -11.15 -5.04 7.75
CA ILE A 57 -10.45 -6.21 7.22
C ILE A 57 -10.60 -7.40 8.20
N ASP A 58 -10.80 -8.60 7.66
CA ASP A 58 -10.88 -9.85 8.44
C ASP A 58 -9.53 -10.36 8.96
N ILE A 59 -9.56 -11.35 9.85
CA ILE A 59 -8.41 -12.16 10.29
C ILE A 59 -7.75 -12.95 9.15
N SER A 60 -8.54 -13.44 8.20
CA SER A 60 -8.07 -14.26 7.08
C SER A 60 -7.49 -13.44 5.94
N ALA A 61 -7.35 -12.13 6.13
CA ALA A 61 -6.97 -11.21 5.09
C ALA A 61 -5.51 -11.38 4.66
N VAL A 62 -5.30 -11.45 3.35
CA VAL A 62 -3.98 -11.52 2.73
C VAL A 62 -3.89 -10.46 1.64
N LEU A 63 -2.88 -9.58 1.73
CA LEU A 63 -2.56 -8.68 0.63
C LEU A 63 -1.84 -9.47 -0.46
N SER A 64 -2.39 -9.46 -1.67
CA SER A 64 -1.82 -10.16 -2.82
C SER A 64 -1.74 -9.27 -4.06
N LEU A 65 -0.71 -9.52 -4.87
CA LEU A 65 -0.52 -8.94 -6.19
C LEU A 65 -0.37 -10.11 -7.16
N ASN A 66 -1.28 -10.23 -8.10
CA ASN A 66 -1.26 -11.32 -9.07
C ASN A 66 -0.49 -10.97 -10.34
N ILE A 67 -0.24 -11.97 -11.18
CA ILE A 67 0.49 -11.83 -12.45
C ILE A 67 -0.22 -10.92 -13.47
N SER A 68 -1.53 -10.72 -13.33
CA SER A 68 -2.32 -9.84 -14.18
C SER A 68 -2.24 -8.37 -13.73
N GLY A 69 -1.50 -8.08 -12.66
CA GLY A 69 -1.34 -6.73 -12.15
C GLY A 69 -2.46 -6.24 -11.24
N VAL A 70 -3.25 -7.16 -10.68
CA VAL A 70 -4.31 -6.82 -9.73
C VAL A 70 -3.75 -6.88 -8.32
N LEU A 71 -3.77 -5.73 -7.64
CA LEU A 71 -3.47 -5.60 -6.21
C LEU A 71 -4.79 -5.69 -5.44
N LYS A 72 -4.88 -6.68 -4.55
CA LYS A 72 -6.12 -6.96 -3.82
C LYS A 72 -5.87 -7.50 -2.42
N ILE A 73 -6.92 -7.43 -1.60
CA ILE A 73 -6.99 -8.07 -0.29
C ILE A 73 -7.92 -9.26 -0.45
N GLU A 74 -7.37 -10.46 -0.30
CA GLU A 74 -8.11 -11.72 -0.37
C GLU A 74 -8.54 -12.15 1.04
N PHE A 75 -9.67 -12.84 1.10
CA PHE A 75 -10.24 -13.39 2.32
C PHE A 75 -10.62 -14.85 2.09
N GLU A 76 -10.73 -15.62 3.17
CA GLU A 76 -11.12 -17.03 3.08
C GLU A 76 -12.62 -17.21 2.82
N TYR A 77 -13.47 -16.39 3.46
CA TYR A 77 -14.94 -16.54 3.44
C TYR A 77 -15.67 -15.28 2.97
N ARG A 78 -14.98 -14.37 2.28
CA ARG A 78 -15.53 -13.08 1.85
C ARG A 78 -15.06 -12.73 0.46
N LYS A 79 -15.80 -11.83 -0.20
CA LYS A 79 -15.37 -11.25 -1.47
C LYS A 79 -14.08 -10.45 -1.27
N GLU A 80 -13.16 -10.60 -2.21
CA GLU A 80 -11.92 -9.82 -2.26
C GLU A 80 -12.19 -8.32 -2.40
N ILE A 81 -11.24 -7.52 -1.91
CA ILE A 81 -11.23 -6.07 -2.11
C ILE A 81 -10.16 -5.74 -3.13
N ILE A 82 -10.56 -5.18 -4.26
CA ILE A 82 -9.63 -4.72 -5.30
C ILE A 82 -9.12 -3.33 -4.91
N ILE A 83 -7.82 -3.20 -4.68
CA ILE A 83 -7.15 -1.91 -4.41
C ILE A 83 -6.81 -1.23 -5.74
N TYR A 84 -6.26 -2.01 -6.66
CA TYR A 84 -5.89 -1.56 -7.99
C TYR A 84 -6.06 -2.70 -8.98
N SER A 85 -6.60 -2.40 -10.15
CA SER A 85 -6.63 -3.28 -11.30
C SER A 85 -6.18 -2.50 -12.51
N SER A 86 -5.17 -3.00 -13.20
CA SER A 86 -4.77 -2.40 -14.47
C SER A 86 -5.89 -2.57 -15.53
N PRO A 87 -6.16 -1.55 -16.36
CA PRO A 87 -7.13 -1.66 -17.45
C PRO A 87 -6.66 -2.62 -18.56
N GLN A 88 -5.36 -2.90 -18.65
CA GLN A 88 -4.79 -3.84 -19.60
C GLN A 88 -3.85 -4.81 -18.87
N PRO A 89 -3.64 -6.04 -19.39
CA PRO A 89 -2.64 -6.94 -18.83
C PRO A 89 -1.26 -6.27 -18.86
N ILE A 90 -0.66 -6.08 -17.69
CA ILE A 90 0.67 -5.49 -17.58
C ILE A 90 1.64 -6.58 -17.13
N ASN A 91 2.72 -6.73 -17.89
CA ASN A 91 3.84 -7.58 -17.51
C ASN A 91 4.81 -6.81 -16.60
N ASN A 92 5.45 -7.55 -15.69
CA ASN A 92 6.52 -7.04 -14.83
C ASN A 92 6.07 -5.89 -13.91
N ILE A 93 5.22 -6.20 -12.94
CA ILE A 93 4.80 -5.24 -11.91
C ILE A 93 5.57 -5.51 -10.62
N VAL A 94 6.02 -4.43 -9.98
CA VAL A 94 6.77 -4.47 -8.73
C VAL A 94 6.08 -3.59 -7.70
N ALA A 95 5.88 -4.13 -6.50
CA ALA A 95 5.43 -3.37 -5.35
C ALA A 95 6.63 -2.98 -4.48
N THR A 96 6.78 -1.70 -4.18
CA THR A 96 7.93 -1.13 -3.47
C THR A 96 7.48 -0.23 -2.33
N MET A 97 8.12 -0.36 -1.16
CA MET A 97 8.05 0.63 -0.08
C MET A 97 9.20 1.62 -0.26
N LEU A 98 8.88 2.88 -0.57
CA LEU A 98 9.88 3.93 -0.71
C LEU A 98 10.35 4.45 0.65
N ASP A 99 11.54 5.06 0.70
CA ASP A 99 12.08 5.72 1.91
C ASP A 99 11.20 6.90 2.36
N THR A 100 10.46 7.49 1.43
CA THR A 100 9.42 8.49 1.71
C THR A 100 8.22 7.93 2.45
N ARG A 101 8.18 6.60 2.64
CA ARG A 101 7.14 5.80 3.29
C ARG A 101 5.88 5.63 2.44
N ASN A 102 6.02 5.89 1.16
CA ASN A 102 4.99 5.65 0.17
C ASN A 102 5.07 4.22 -0.34
N PHE A 103 3.96 3.49 -0.30
CA PHE A 103 3.82 2.19 -0.94
C PHE A 103 3.39 2.40 -2.38
N VAL A 104 4.20 1.93 -3.33
CA VAL A 104 4.04 2.22 -4.75
C VAL A 104 4.03 0.92 -5.55
N LEU A 105 3.09 0.83 -6.48
CA LEU A 105 3.06 -0.16 -7.54
C LEU A 105 3.67 0.45 -8.80
N GLU A 106 4.75 -0.15 -9.29
CA GLU A 106 5.52 0.36 -10.41
C GLU A 106 5.63 -0.71 -11.51
N GLN A 107 5.62 -0.26 -12.76
CA GLN A 107 6.00 -1.06 -13.92
C GLN A 107 7.38 -0.59 -14.40
N PRO A 108 8.44 -1.40 -14.25
CA PRO A 108 9.75 -1.13 -14.81
C PRO A 108 9.77 -1.43 -16.31
N HIS A 109 10.39 -0.53 -17.08
CA HIS A 109 10.58 -0.63 -18.52
C HIS A 109 12.03 -0.97 -18.88
N PRO A 110 12.31 -1.50 -20.08
CA PRO A 110 13.66 -1.87 -20.52
C PRO A 110 14.66 -0.71 -20.56
N ASN A 111 14.18 0.52 -20.75
CA ASN A 111 14.98 1.75 -20.78
C ASN A 111 15.28 2.30 -19.38
N GLU A 112 15.19 1.46 -18.34
CA GLU A 112 15.39 1.80 -16.92
C GLU A 112 14.38 2.82 -16.35
N THR A 113 13.39 3.25 -17.14
CA THR A 113 12.30 4.08 -16.64
C THR A 113 11.26 3.24 -15.91
N LYS A 114 10.45 3.91 -15.09
CA LYS A 114 9.37 3.27 -14.34
C LYS A 114 8.08 4.08 -14.46
N SER A 115 6.98 3.40 -14.73
CA SER A 115 5.64 3.97 -14.63
C SER A 115 5.06 3.66 -13.25
N VAL A 116 4.63 4.70 -12.52
CA VAL A 116 3.84 4.53 -11.31
C VAL A 116 2.40 4.18 -11.70
N LEU A 117 1.93 3.02 -11.28
CA LEU A 117 0.60 2.50 -11.57
C LEU A 117 -0.41 2.87 -10.47
N TRP A 118 0.04 2.81 -9.22
CA TRP A 118 -0.74 3.13 -8.03
C TRP A 118 0.20 3.50 -6.89
N GLN A 119 -0.23 4.37 -5.98
CA GLN A 119 0.53 4.68 -4.78
C GLN A 119 -0.38 4.98 -3.58
N SER A 120 0.08 4.66 -2.38
CA SER A 120 -0.68 4.90 -1.15
C SER A 120 -0.97 6.38 -0.89
N PHE A 121 -0.01 7.26 -1.20
CA PHE A 121 -0.10 8.69 -0.91
C PHE A 121 -1.11 9.44 -1.77
N ASP A 122 -1.58 8.82 -2.85
CA ASP A 122 -2.67 9.33 -3.68
C ASP A 122 -4.03 9.25 -2.94
N TYR A 123 -4.11 8.41 -1.90
CA TYR A 123 -5.28 8.21 -1.04
C TYR A 123 -4.92 8.52 0.42
N PRO A 124 -4.62 9.79 0.76
CA PRO A 124 -4.35 10.17 2.13
C PRO A 124 -5.62 10.05 2.97
N LEU A 125 -5.46 9.66 4.24
CA LEU A 125 -6.51 9.78 5.24
C LEU A 125 -6.19 11.02 6.10
N ASP A 126 -6.34 10.92 7.42
CA ASP A 126 -6.29 12.03 8.37
C ASP A 126 -4.87 12.61 8.60
N ILE A 127 -3.80 11.97 8.10
CA ILE A 127 -2.41 12.36 8.39
C ILE A 127 -1.68 12.70 7.08
N LEU A 128 -1.22 13.95 7.00
CA LEU A 128 -0.26 14.35 5.98
C LEU A 128 1.15 14.04 6.39
N VAL A 129 1.85 13.36 5.49
CA VAL A 129 3.29 13.20 5.53
C VAL A 129 3.90 14.31 4.67
N PRO A 130 5.02 14.97 5.06
CA PRO A 130 5.59 16.11 4.31
C PRO A 130 5.90 15.85 2.83
N THR A 131 6.03 14.58 2.43
CA THR A 131 6.28 14.14 1.07
C THR A 131 5.01 13.84 0.26
N MET A 132 3.82 13.89 0.88
CA MET A 132 2.54 13.78 0.19
C MET A 132 2.25 15.07 -0.58
N LYS A 133 1.69 14.92 -1.78
CA LYS A 133 1.21 16.04 -2.59
C LYS A 133 -0.30 16.02 -2.59
N LEU A 134 -0.92 17.11 -2.17
CA LEU A 134 -2.36 17.31 -2.29
C LEU A 134 -2.69 18.06 -3.58
N GLY A 135 -3.89 17.81 -4.10
CA GLY A 135 -4.39 18.41 -5.33
C GLY A 135 -4.64 17.39 -6.45
N VAL A 136 -4.74 17.88 -7.68
CA VAL A 136 -5.10 17.06 -8.84
C VAL A 136 -3.84 16.51 -9.51
N ASN A 137 -3.71 15.20 -9.55
CA ASN A 137 -2.73 14.52 -10.38
C ASN A 137 -3.15 14.65 -11.86
N ARG A 138 -2.53 15.57 -12.60
CA ARG A 138 -2.87 15.87 -14.01
C ARG A 138 -2.69 14.68 -14.97
N LYS A 139 -1.93 13.65 -14.58
CA LYS A 139 -1.74 12.44 -15.41
C LYS A 139 -2.87 11.43 -15.21
N THR A 140 -3.34 11.26 -13.98
CA THR A 140 -4.37 10.26 -13.63
C THR A 140 -5.76 10.86 -13.46
N GLY A 141 -5.86 12.19 -13.36
CA GLY A 141 -7.09 12.90 -12.99
C GLY A 141 -7.46 12.78 -11.50
N LEU A 142 -6.68 12.04 -10.70
CA LEU A 142 -7.00 11.78 -9.31
C LEU A 142 -6.87 13.04 -8.46
N ILE A 143 -7.85 13.30 -7.60
CA ILE A 143 -7.83 14.40 -6.63
C ILE A 143 -7.47 13.83 -5.26
N SER A 144 -6.33 14.26 -4.73
CA SER A 144 -5.87 13.88 -3.39
C SER A 144 -6.14 15.01 -2.40
N PHE A 145 -6.95 14.74 -1.37
CA PHE A 145 -7.32 15.65 -0.29
C PHE A 145 -7.42 14.87 1.03
N ILE A 146 -7.21 15.55 2.16
CA ILE A 146 -7.42 14.97 3.50
C ILE A 146 -8.92 14.94 3.78
N ILE A 147 -9.41 13.86 4.41
CA ILE A 147 -10.79 13.72 4.88
C ILE A 147 -10.86 14.02 6.38
#